data_AF-A0A947FT55-F1
#
_entry.id   AF-A0A947FT55-F1
#
_cell.length_a   1.000
_cell.length_b   1.000
_cell.length_c   1.000
_cell.angle_alpha   90.00
_cell.angle_beta   90.00
_cell.angle_gamma   90.00
#
_symmetry.space_group_name_H-M   'P 1'
#
loop_
_entity.id
_entity.type
_entity.pdbx_description
1 polymer ?
#
loop_
_entity_poly.entity_id
_entity_poly.type
_entity_poly.pdbx_seq_one_letter_code
_entity_poly.pdbx_strand_id
1 'polypeptide(L)'
;SGVYAQWLSVWLFFQYVNKPAVAAIPSLMLHRGLLIYELFSTLSKALALYIGFAVYESDVAGVALFSIAGVVAYVWLISWVIVHADRSHKNNQLKGQM
;
A
#
# COMPACT_ATOMS: atom_id res chain seq x y z
N SER A 1 -17.38 -21.84 5.91
CA SER A 1 -17.15 -20.46 6.40
C SER A 1 -15.68 -20.31 6.74
N GLY A 2 -14.92 -19.58 5.91
CA GLY A 2 -13.44 -19.54 5.97
C GLY A 2 -12.82 -18.86 4.74
N VAL A 3 -13.57 -18.85 3.64
CA VAL A 3 -13.18 -18.17 2.39
C VAL A 3 -12.91 -16.68 2.59
N TYR A 4 -13.73 -15.98 3.38
CA TYR A 4 -13.48 -14.58 3.73
C TYR A 4 -12.16 -14.39 4.48
N ALA A 5 -11.90 -15.24 5.48
CA ALA A 5 -10.66 -15.19 6.27
C ALA A 5 -9.43 -15.47 5.40
N GLN A 6 -9.54 -16.36 4.41
CA GLN A 6 -8.46 -16.65 3.45
C GLN A 6 -8.05 -15.39 2.67
N TRP A 7 -9.02 -14.66 2.09
CA TRP A 7 -8.74 -13.42 1.36
C TRP A 7 -8.24 -12.30 2.28
N LEU A 8 -8.88 -12.12 3.44
CA LEU A 8 -8.48 -11.13 4.45
C LEU A 8 -7.07 -11.36 4.98
N SER A 9 -6.65 -12.61 5.17
CA SER A 9 -5.33 -12.94 5.72
C SER A 9 -4.19 -12.40 4.85
N VAL A 10 -4.36 -12.44 3.53
CA VAL A 10 -3.39 -11.90 2.57
C VAL A 10 -3.29 -10.39 2.73
N TRP A 11 -4.43 -9.69 2.77
CA TRP A 11 -4.45 -8.25 2.97
C TRP A 11 -3.83 -7.84 4.31
N LEU A 12 -4.17 -8.53 5.40
CA LEU A 12 -3.64 -8.30 6.74
C LEU A 12 -2.12 -8.51 6.80
N PHE A 13 -1.60 -9.54 6.13
CA PHE A 13 -0.16 -9.80 6.03
C PHE A 13 0.57 -8.61 5.40
N PHE A 14 0.11 -8.13 4.24
CA PHE A 14 0.73 -6.97 3.57
C PHE A 14 0.53 -5.67 4.37
N GLN A 15 -0.59 -5.51 5.07
CA GLN A 15 -0.81 -4.39 5.97
C GLN A 15 0.22 -4.39 7.12
N TYR A 16 0.55 -5.55 7.69
CA TYR A 16 1.56 -5.66 8.73
C TYR A 16 2.95 -5.28 8.22
N VAL A 17 3.33 -5.76 7.03
CA VAL A 17 4.61 -5.44 6.38
C VAL A 17 4.75 -3.94 6.04
N ASN A 18 3.64 -3.23 5.81
CA ASN A 18 3.69 -1.79 5.55
C ASN A 18 4.04 -0.94 6.77
N LYS A 19 3.74 -1.40 7.99
CA LYS A 19 4.02 -0.62 9.22
C LYS A 19 5.48 -0.16 9.36
N PRO A 20 6.51 -1.01 9.20
CA PRO A 20 7.91 -0.57 9.25
C PRO A 20 8.27 0.36 8.09
N ALA A 21 7.70 0.15 6.90
CA ALA A 21 7.93 1.05 5.76
C ALA A 21 7.40 2.46 6.04
N VAL A 22 6.20 2.57 6.61
CA VAL A 22 5.60 3.84 7.02
C VAL A 22 6.38 4.49 8.18
N ALA A 23 6.87 3.68 9.12
CA ALA A 23 7.69 4.17 10.24
C ALA A 23 9.05 4.74 9.79
N ALA A 24 9.58 4.32 8.63
CA ALA A 24 10.80 4.87 8.04
C ALA A 24 10.58 6.20 7.29
N ILE A 25 9.35 6.53 6.91
CA ILE A 25 9.04 7.76 6.16
C ILE A 25 9.37 9.05 6.92
N PRO A 26 9.05 9.21 8.23
CA PRO A 26 9.43 10.41 8.97
C PRO A 26 10.94 10.61 9.09
N SER A 27 11.75 9.53 9.13
CA SER A 27 13.21 9.67 9.13
C SER A 27 13.79 10.10 7.78
N LEU A 28 13.04 9.91 6.68
CA LEU A 28 13.37 10.40 5.34
C LEU A 28 12.73 11.75 5.00
N MET A 29 12.00 12.40 5.92
CA MET A 29 11.21 13.63 5.69
C MET A 29 10.19 13.53 4.54
N LEU A 30 9.76 12.33 4.16
CA LEU A 30 8.91 12.08 2.98
C LEU A 30 7.41 11.97 3.31
N HIS A 31 6.98 12.67 4.37
CA HIS A 31 5.64 12.55 4.97
C HIS A 31 4.49 13.00 4.04
N ARG A 32 4.74 13.94 3.13
CA ARG A 32 3.70 14.51 2.26
C ARG A 32 3.30 13.57 1.10
N GLY A 33 4.24 12.78 0.60
CA GLY A 33 3.98 11.80 -0.47
C GLY A 33 3.16 10.61 0.02
N LEU A 34 3.34 10.22 1.29
CA LEU A 34 2.59 9.13 1.91
C LEU A 34 1.09 9.42 1.95
N LEU A 35 0.69 10.61 2.41
CA LEU A 35 -0.72 10.99 2.55
C LEU A 35 -1.49 10.91 1.22
N ILE A 36 -0.87 11.35 0.12
CA ILE A 36 -1.47 11.31 -1.22
C ILE A 36 -1.62 9.86 -1.68
N TYR A 37 -0.59 9.05 -1.45
CA TYR A 37 -0.63 7.64 -1.79
C TYR A 37 -1.69 6.90 -0.94
N GLU A 38 -1.77 7.17 0.36
CA GLU A 38 -2.68 6.48 1.27
C GLU A 38 -4.14 6.84 0.95
N LEU A 39 -4.37 8.10 0.56
CA LEU A 39 -5.66 8.55 0.05
C LEU A 39 -6.03 7.80 -1.24
N PHE A 40 -5.12 7.69 -2.21
CA PHE A 40 -5.36 6.93 -3.45
C PHE A 40 -5.59 5.43 -3.20
N SER A 41 -4.80 4.83 -2.31
CA SER A 41 -4.90 3.42 -1.92
C SER A 41 -6.21 3.12 -1.19
N THR A 42 -6.66 4.03 -0.34
CA THR A 42 -7.93 3.89 0.40
C THR A 42 -9.11 4.09 -0.54
N LEU A 43 -9.04 5.05 -1.46
CA LEU A 43 -10.06 5.27 -2.49
C LEU A 43 -10.15 4.08 -3.45
N SER A 44 -9.02 3.51 -3.90
CA SER A 44 -9.04 2.33 -4.78
C SER A 44 -9.64 1.11 -4.08
N LYS A 45 -9.38 0.92 -2.79
CA LYS A 45 -10.01 -0.11 -1.96
C LYS A 45 -11.52 0.09 -1.81
N ALA A 46 -11.96 1.33 -1.57
CA ALA A 46 -13.37 1.68 -1.49
C ALA A 46 -14.09 1.43 -2.82
N LEU A 47 -13.46 1.78 -3.95
CA LEU A 47 -13.98 1.50 -5.29
C LEU A 47 -14.01 0.00 -5.58
N ALA A 48 -12.99 -0.77 -5.16
CA ALA A 48 -12.97 -2.23 -5.33
C ALA A 48 -14.11 -2.91 -4.56
N LEU A 49 -14.43 -2.44 -3.35
CA LEU A 49 -15.60 -2.90 -2.60
C LEU A 49 -16.90 -2.55 -3.31
N TYR A 50 -17.03 -1.31 -3.79
CA TYR A 50 -18.22 -0.86 -4.51
C TYR A 50 -18.45 -1.68 -5.79
N ILE A 51 -17.40 -1.89 -6.59
CA ILE A 51 -17.45 -2.69 -7.82
C ILE A 51 -17.74 -4.17 -7.51
N GLY A 52 -17.10 -4.73 -6.47
CA GLY A 52 -17.34 -6.11 -6.08
C GLY A 52 -18.76 -6.38 -5.62
N PHE A 53 -19.39 -5.42 -4.94
CA PHE A 53 -20.80 -5.50 -4.56
C PHE A 53 -21.72 -5.27 -5.77
N ALA A 54 -21.45 -4.26 -6.60
CA ALA A 54 -22.33 -3.86 -7.70
C ALA A 54 -22.31 -4.79 -8.92
N VAL A 55 -21.20 -5.51 -9.17
CA VAL A 55 -21.04 -6.33 -10.39
C VAL A 55 -21.21 -7.82 -10.12
N TYR A 56 -20.80 -8.32 -8.95
CA TYR A 56 -20.74 -9.77 -8.68
C TYR A 56 -21.85 -10.28 -7.76
N GLU A 57 -22.67 -9.41 -7.15
CA GLU A 57 -23.75 -9.76 -6.19
C GLU A 57 -23.33 -10.77 -5.10
N SER A 58 -22.03 -10.84 -4.83
CA SER A 58 -21.42 -11.82 -3.94
C SER A 58 -20.44 -11.13 -2.99
N ASP A 59 -20.74 -11.20 -1.71
CA ASP A 59 -19.92 -10.61 -0.65
C ASP A 59 -18.48 -11.16 -0.69
N VAL A 60 -18.30 -12.41 -1.11
CA VAL A 60 -16.99 -13.06 -1.22
C VAL A 60 -16.13 -12.41 -2.30
N ALA A 61 -16.72 -12.09 -3.46
CA ALA A 61 -16.01 -11.46 -4.58
C ALA A 61 -15.57 -10.03 -4.22
N GLY A 62 -16.40 -9.29 -3.47
CA GLY A 62 -16.04 -7.98 -2.94
C GLY A 62 -14.83 -8.02 -2.01
N VAL A 63 -14.80 -8.96 -1.07
CA VAL A 63 -13.66 -9.12 -0.14
C VAL A 63 -12.39 -9.56 -0.88
N ALA A 64 -12.50 -10.44 -1.87
CA ALA A 64 -11.37 -10.87 -2.69
C ALA A 64 -10.77 -9.70 -3.48
N LEU A 65 -11.60 -8.92 -4.18
CA LEU A 65 -11.17 -7.75 -4.96
C LEU A 65 -10.56 -6.66 -4.07
N PHE A 66 -11.16 -6.38 -2.92
CA PHE A 66 -10.61 -5.47 -1.92
C PHE A 66 -9.22 -5.90 -1.46
N SER A 67 -9.06 -7.19 -1.16
CA SER A 67 -7.79 -7.73 -0.67
C SER A 67 -6.70 -7.61 -1.73
N ILE A 68 -7.00 -7.98 -2.98
CA ILE A 68 -6.06 -7.87 -4.11
C ILE A 68 -5.68 -6.41 -4.37
N ALA A 69 -6.67 -5.51 -4.46
CA ALA A 69 -6.42 -4.07 -4.65
C ALA A 69 -5.54 -3.51 -3.53
N GLY A 70 -5.78 -3.97 -2.30
CA GLY A 70 -4.96 -3.60 -1.16
C GLY A 70 -3.51 -4.09 -1.24
N VAL A 71 -3.29 -5.34 -1.65
CA VAL A 71 -1.94 -5.88 -1.86
C VAL A 71 -1.20 -5.12 -2.95
N VAL A 72 -1.84 -4.89 -4.09
CA VAL A 72 -1.23 -4.18 -5.23
C VAL A 72 -0.81 -2.77 -4.82
N ALA A 73 -1.68 -2.06 -4.11
CA ALA A 73 -1.34 -0.76 -3.59
C ALA A 73 -0.12 -0.90 -2.65
N TYR A 74 -0.20 -1.75 -1.64
CA TYR A 74 0.87 -1.93 -0.66
C TYR A 74 2.23 -2.26 -1.28
N VAL A 75 2.28 -3.14 -2.29
CA VAL A 75 3.50 -3.45 -3.06
C VAL A 75 4.02 -2.22 -3.81
N TRP A 76 3.13 -1.42 -4.39
CA TRP A 76 3.49 -0.17 -5.05
C TRP A 76 4.13 0.84 -4.09
N LEU A 77 3.55 1.04 -2.90
CA LEU A 77 4.15 1.91 -1.88
C LEU A 77 5.54 1.44 -1.50
N ILE A 78 5.68 0.18 -1.12
CA ILE A 78 6.95 -0.38 -0.66
C ILE A 78 8.02 -0.19 -1.73
N SER A 79 7.70 -0.51 -2.99
CA SER A 79 8.60 -0.31 -4.12
C SER A 79 8.98 1.16 -4.30
N TRP A 80 8.01 2.08 -4.21
CA TRP A 80 8.25 3.52 -4.36
C TRP A 80 9.13 4.07 -3.24
N VAL A 81 8.90 3.65 -2.00
CA VAL A 81 9.70 4.04 -0.82
C VAL A 81 11.14 3.53 -0.96
N ILE A 82 11.34 2.28 -1.38
CA ILE A 82 12.68 1.71 -1.59
C ILE A 82 13.45 2.50 -2.66
N VAL A 83 12.81 2.79 -3.80
CA VAL A 83 13.44 3.56 -4.89
C VAL A 83 13.78 5.00 -4.48
N HIS A 84 12.91 5.65 -3.70
CA HIS A 84 13.19 7.00 -3.19
C HIS A 84 14.27 7.02 -2.10
N ALA A 85 14.29 6.01 -1.22
CA ALA A 85 15.32 5.87 -0.20
C ALA A 85 16.72 5.73 -0.83
N ASP A 86 16.85 4.91 -1.88
CA ASP A 86 18.11 4.72 -2.60
C ASP A 86 18.60 6.01 -3.28
N ARG A 87 17.69 6.78 -3.91
CA ARG A 87 18.02 8.08 -4.52
C ARG A 87 18.44 9.13 -3.50
N SER A 88 17.82 9.15 -2.32
CA SER A 88 18.17 10.10 -1.25
C SER A 88 19.59 9.87 -0.73
N HIS A 89 19.97 8.59 -0.56
CA HIS A 89 21.32 8.24 -0.13
C HIS A 89 22.38 8.66 -1.18
N LYS A 90 22.09 8.47 -2.47
CA LYS A 90 23.03 8.82 -3.55
C LYS A 90 23.22 10.34 -3.73
N ASN A 91 22.17 11.13 -3.52
CA ASN A 91 22.24 12.59 -3.65
C ASN A 91 22.95 13.26 -2.45
N ASN A 92 22.85 12.69 -1.24
CA ASN A 92 23.55 13.20 -0.06
C ASN A 92 25.06 12.93 -0.11
N GLN A 93 25.49 11.86 -0.77
CA GLN A 93 26.91 11.55 -1.00
C GLN A 93 27.58 12.54 -1.97
N LEU A 94 26.84 13.08 -2.95
CA LEU A 94 27.35 14.05 -3.93
C LEU A 94 27.50 15.47 -3.35
N LYS A 95 26.65 15.84 -2.38
CA LYS A 95 26.75 17.14 -1.69
C LYS A 95 27.81 17.20 -0.60
N GLY A 96 28.27 16.06 -0.07
CA GLY A 96 29.36 16.02 0.91
C GLY A 96 30.77 16.15 0.31
N GLN A 97 30.88 16.23 -1.02
CA GLN A 97 32.15 16.32 -1.76
C GLN A 97 32.38 17.67 -2.45
N MET A 98 31.49 18.66 -2.26
CA MET A 98 31.64 20.04 -2.73
C MET A 98 31.68 20.99 -1.53
#